data_AF-A0A7J7ZXT2-F1
#
_entry.id   AF-A0A7J7ZXT2-F1
#
_cell.length_a   1.000
_cell.length_b   1.000
_cell.length_c   1.000
_cell.angle_alpha   90.00
_cell.angle_beta   90.00
_cell.angle_gamma   90.00
#
_symmetry.space_group_name_H-M   'P 1'
#
loop_
_entity.id
_entity.type
_entity.pdbx_description
1 polymer ?
#
loop_
_entity_poly.entity_id
_entity_poly.type
_entity_poly.pdbx_seq_one_letter_code
_entity_poly.pdbx_strand_id
1 'polypeptide(L)'
;MSHRLPSSLEVENHFRLPCAISNSDLAGKLAVERGWAINVGGGFHHCSSDRGGGFCAYADITLAIKFLFERVEGISRATIVDLDAHQGNGHERDFMGDQRVYIMDVYNRHIYPGDRFAKQAIRRKVELEWGTEDDEYLDKVERNLKRALQEHPPDVMVYNAGTDILEGDRLGGLSISPQGIVKRDELVFRVARRCQVPILMVTSGGYQKRTARIIADSILNLYDLGLIGPESASISAQNSDTPLLL
;
A
#
# COMPACT_ATOMS: atom_id res chain seq x y z
N MET A 1 3.03 35.10 2.47
CA MET A 1 1.90 34.54 3.24
C MET A 1 1.78 33.08 2.88
N SER A 2 2.20 32.18 3.78
CA SER A 2 2.09 30.73 3.59
C SER A 2 0.65 30.32 3.91
N HIS A 3 -0.12 29.96 2.88
CA HIS A 3 -1.42 29.34 3.09
C HIS A 3 -1.20 27.89 3.51
N ARG A 4 -1.31 27.65 4.81
CA ARG A 4 -1.32 26.33 5.43
C ARG A 4 -2.65 25.66 5.02
N LEU A 5 -2.58 24.51 4.36
CA LEU A 5 -3.78 23.68 4.14
C LEU A 5 -4.21 23.06 5.48
N PRO A 6 -5.53 22.88 5.72
CA PRO A 6 -6.06 22.37 6.98
C PRO A 6 -5.59 20.95 7.30
N SER A 7 -5.59 20.60 8.58
CA SER A 7 -5.21 19.26 9.07
C SER A 7 -6.20 18.17 8.62
N SER A 8 -5.79 16.90 8.58
CA SER A 8 -6.67 15.80 8.13
C SER A 8 -7.93 15.66 8.97
N LEU A 9 -7.89 16.07 10.24
CA LEU A 9 -9.05 16.09 11.16
C LEU A 9 -10.03 17.22 10.87
N GLU A 10 -9.59 18.35 10.30
CA GLU A 10 -10.48 19.48 9.96
C GLU A 10 -11.20 19.26 8.62
N VAL A 11 -10.64 18.44 7.73
CA VAL A 11 -11.21 18.11 6.42
C VAL A 11 -12.43 17.16 6.52
N GLU A 12 -12.56 16.43 7.62
CA GLU A 12 -13.65 15.47 7.87
C GLU A 12 -15.05 16.11 7.79
N ASN A 13 -15.16 17.42 8.07
CA ASN A 13 -16.45 18.08 8.26
C ASN A 13 -17.01 18.86 7.05
N HIS A 14 -16.29 19.07 5.94
CA HIS A 14 -16.71 20.14 5.00
C HIS A 14 -16.76 19.89 3.48
N PHE A 15 -16.40 18.74 2.92
CA PHE A 15 -16.57 18.50 1.47
C PHE A 15 -16.80 17.02 1.17
N ARG A 16 -17.06 16.61 -0.08
CA ARG A 16 -17.23 15.21 -0.56
C ARG A 16 -16.01 14.28 -0.34
N LEU A 17 -15.09 14.66 0.54
CA LEU A 17 -13.82 14.01 0.91
C LEU A 17 -13.93 12.84 1.93
N PRO A 18 -14.98 12.71 2.79
CA PRO A 18 -15.14 11.54 3.66
C PRO A 18 -15.22 10.22 2.92
N CYS A 19 -15.64 10.23 1.64
CA CYS A 19 -15.84 9.01 0.86
C CYS A 19 -14.53 8.24 0.63
N ALA A 20 -13.42 8.92 0.29
CA ALA A 20 -12.18 8.20 -0.01
C ALA A 20 -11.47 7.64 1.24
N ILE A 21 -11.52 8.35 2.36
CA ILE A 21 -11.04 7.87 3.66
C ILE A 21 -11.85 6.65 4.10
N SER A 22 -13.18 6.79 4.13
CA SER A 22 -14.08 5.69 4.49
C SER A 22 -13.98 4.50 3.52
N ASN A 23 -13.62 4.73 2.26
CA ASN A 23 -13.35 3.66 1.30
C ASN A 23 -12.07 2.89 1.65
N SER A 24 -10.98 3.54 2.07
CA SER A 24 -9.75 2.85 2.48
C SER A 24 -9.96 2.06 3.79
N ASP A 25 -10.70 2.61 4.75
CA ASP A 25 -11.06 1.91 5.99
C ASP A 25 -11.92 0.66 5.70
N LEU A 26 -12.97 0.83 4.88
CA LEU A 26 -13.85 -0.26 4.47
C LEU A 26 -13.09 -1.31 3.66
N ALA A 27 -12.24 -0.90 2.71
CA ALA A 27 -11.41 -1.81 1.93
C ALA A 27 -10.43 -2.57 2.83
N GLY A 28 -9.82 -1.92 3.82
CA GLY A 28 -8.99 -2.58 4.82
C GLY A 28 -9.76 -3.67 5.57
N LYS A 29 -10.97 -3.35 6.04
CA LYS A 29 -11.83 -4.33 6.72
C LYS A 29 -12.18 -5.51 5.81
N LEU A 30 -12.56 -5.22 4.56
CA LEU A 30 -12.86 -6.25 3.56
C LEU A 30 -11.63 -7.11 3.23
N ALA A 31 -10.43 -6.52 3.21
CA ALA A 31 -9.20 -7.26 3.02
C ALA A 31 -8.99 -8.27 4.14
N VAL A 32 -9.18 -7.87 5.40
CA VAL A 32 -9.10 -8.78 6.55
C VAL A 32 -10.17 -9.88 6.47
N GLU A 33 -11.42 -9.53 6.15
CA GLU A 33 -12.54 -10.48 6.10
C GLU A 33 -12.44 -11.49 4.92
N ARG A 34 -11.89 -11.07 3.78
CA ARG A 34 -11.91 -11.83 2.52
C ARG A 34 -10.53 -12.27 2.04
N GLY A 35 -9.48 -11.86 2.74
CA GLY A 35 -8.08 -12.04 2.36
C GLY A 35 -7.55 -11.00 1.36
N TRP A 36 -8.40 -10.18 0.73
CA TRP A 36 -7.97 -9.14 -0.20
C TRP A 36 -9.02 -8.03 -0.40
N ALA A 37 -8.57 -6.83 -0.72
CA ALA A 37 -9.39 -5.75 -1.26
C ALA A 37 -8.56 -4.78 -2.10
N ILE A 38 -9.21 -4.06 -3.02
CA ILE A 38 -8.57 -3.04 -3.86
C ILE A 38 -9.37 -1.74 -3.76
N ASN A 39 -8.72 -0.64 -3.37
CA ASN A 39 -9.27 0.70 -3.44
C ASN A 39 -8.51 1.53 -4.49
N VAL A 40 -9.09 1.62 -5.69
CA VAL A 40 -8.54 2.36 -6.84
C VAL A 40 -8.52 3.89 -6.62
N GLY A 41 -9.23 4.39 -5.60
CA GLY A 41 -9.25 5.81 -5.27
C GLY A 41 -8.28 6.22 -4.18
N GLY A 42 -7.50 5.30 -3.61
CA GLY A 42 -6.60 5.55 -2.46
C GLY A 42 -5.12 5.60 -2.82
N GLY A 43 -4.27 5.71 -1.80
CA GLY A 43 -2.82 5.72 -1.91
C GLY A 43 -2.20 7.10 -1.74
N PHE A 44 -2.77 7.94 -0.88
CA PHE A 44 -2.33 9.31 -0.66
C PHE A 44 -1.11 9.39 0.28
N HIS A 45 -0.02 8.75 -0.14
CA HIS A 45 1.15 8.44 0.70
C HIS A 45 2.01 9.65 1.11
N HIS A 46 1.79 10.84 0.52
CA HIS A 46 2.54 12.06 0.87
C HIS A 46 1.88 12.90 1.96
N CYS A 47 0.60 12.65 2.28
CA CYS A 47 -0.09 13.35 3.36
C CYS A 47 0.25 12.68 4.70
N SER A 48 0.70 13.47 5.67
CA SER A 48 0.77 13.05 7.08
C SER A 48 -0.48 13.47 7.84
N SER A 49 -0.63 12.98 9.06
CA SER A 49 -1.74 13.31 9.97
C SER A 49 -1.89 14.82 10.27
N ASP A 50 -0.82 15.59 10.14
CA ASP A 50 -0.80 17.02 10.42
C ASP A 50 -0.65 17.90 9.16
N ARG A 51 -0.49 17.32 7.96
CA ARG A 51 -0.09 18.07 6.75
C ARG A 51 -0.35 17.34 5.44
N GLY A 52 -1.00 18.03 4.49
CA GLY A 52 -1.01 17.60 3.09
C GLY A 52 0.35 17.77 2.39
N GLY A 53 0.56 17.06 1.28
CA GLY A 53 1.82 17.11 0.52
C GLY A 53 1.71 16.32 -0.78
N GLY A 54 2.52 16.64 -1.81
CA GLY A 54 2.59 15.84 -3.04
C GLY A 54 1.24 15.46 -3.68
N PHE A 55 0.33 16.42 -3.83
CA PHE A 55 -1.06 16.21 -4.32
C PHE A 55 -1.98 15.37 -3.41
N CYS A 56 -1.50 14.97 -2.23
CA CYS A 56 -2.23 14.21 -1.23
C CYS A 56 -2.88 15.15 -0.20
N ALA A 57 -4.21 15.08 -0.09
CA ALA A 57 -5.00 15.94 0.79
C ALA A 57 -5.32 15.29 2.15
N TYR A 58 -5.27 13.96 2.24
CA TYR A 58 -5.57 13.19 3.44
C TYR A 58 -4.69 11.94 3.50
N ALA A 59 -4.37 11.48 4.71
CA ALA A 59 -3.47 10.35 4.96
C ALA A 59 -4.25 9.03 5.00
N ASP A 60 -4.83 8.61 3.87
CA ASP A 60 -5.74 7.46 3.83
C ASP A 60 -5.10 6.13 4.29
N ILE A 61 -3.83 5.88 3.93
CA ILE A 61 -3.07 4.71 4.40
C ILE A 61 -2.92 4.73 5.92
N THR A 62 -2.55 5.88 6.49
CA THR A 62 -2.41 6.07 7.94
C THR A 62 -3.74 5.83 8.65
N LEU A 63 -4.82 6.42 8.13
CA LEU A 63 -6.16 6.29 8.70
C LEU A 63 -6.66 4.85 8.64
N ALA A 64 -6.49 4.16 7.51
CA ALA A 64 -6.87 2.76 7.35
C ALA A 64 -6.16 1.85 8.36
N ILE A 65 -4.84 2.01 8.55
CA ILE A 65 -4.10 1.20 9.52
C ILE A 65 -4.55 1.47 10.96
N LYS A 66 -4.75 2.74 11.32
CA LYS A 66 -5.27 3.10 12.65
C LYS A 66 -6.68 2.56 12.87
N PHE A 67 -7.55 2.68 11.88
CA PHE A 67 -8.89 2.11 11.91
C PHE A 67 -8.84 0.60 12.14
N LEU A 68 -7.99 -0.13 11.41
CA LEU A 68 -7.83 -1.57 11.58
C LEU A 68 -7.37 -1.95 12.99
N PHE A 69 -6.36 -1.26 13.53
CA PHE A 69 -5.88 -1.50 14.90
C PHE A 69 -6.94 -1.21 15.97
N GLU A 70 -7.82 -0.25 15.74
CA GLU A 70 -8.85 0.15 16.72
C GLU A 70 -10.15 -0.63 16.60
N ARG A 71 -10.54 -1.04 15.38
CA ARG A 71 -11.90 -1.49 15.07
C ARG A 71 -11.99 -2.93 14.58
N VAL A 72 -10.88 -3.57 14.26
CA VAL A 72 -10.86 -4.95 13.76
C VAL A 72 -10.10 -5.83 14.74
N GLU A 73 -10.82 -6.77 15.35
CA GLU A 73 -10.26 -7.71 16.31
C GLU A 73 -9.15 -8.57 15.67
N GLY A 74 -8.08 -8.81 16.42
CA GLY A 74 -6.94 -9.60 15.96
C GLY A 74 -5.92 -8.86 15.10
N ILE A 75 -6.18 -7.59 14.72
CA ILE A 75 -5.21 -6.80 13.95
C ILE A 75 -4.40 -5.90 14.89
N SER A 76 -3.11 -6.17 14.96
CA SER A 76 -2.16 -5.47 15.84
C SER A 76 -0.85 -5.08 15.16
N ARG A 77 -0.56 -5.67 13.99
CA ARG A 77 0.64 -5.44 13.20
C ARG A 77 0.29 -5.27 11.73
N ALA A 78 0.85 -4.24 11.11
CA ALA A 78 0.69 -3.97 9.69
C ALA A 78 2.05 -3.88 8.99
N THR A 79 2.11 -4.26 7.72
CA THR A 79 3.24 -3.95 6.84
C THR A 79 2.75 -3.07 5.70
N ILE A 80 3.41 -1.92 5.52
CA ILE A 80 3.24 -1.06 4.35
C ILE A 80 4.30 -1.47 3.33
N VAL A 81 3.86 -1.77 2.12
CA VAL A 81 4.70 -1.99 0.95
C VAL A 81 4.39 -0.87 -0.02
N ASP A 82 5.25 0.15 -0.05
CA ASP A 82 5.12 1.27 -0.98
C ASP A 82 5.99 1.04 -2.22
N LEU A 83 5.34 0.92 -3.38
CA LEU A 83 5.96 0.72 -4.68
C LEU A 83 5.62 1.86 -5.67
N ASP A 84 5.14 3.00 -5.17
CA ASP A 84 5.11 4.26 -5.90
C ASP A 84 6.54 4.75 -6.19
N ALA A 85 6.74 5.47 -7.29
CA ALA A 85 8.07 5.95 -7.65
C ALA A 85 8.62 6.95 -6.62
N HIS A 86 7.76 7.65 -5.90
CA HIS A 86 8.11 8.63 -4.89
C HIS A 86 8.13 8.00 -3.49
N GLN A 87 9.00 8.53 -2.62
CA GLN A 87 9.03 8.13 -1.22
C GLN A 87 7.72 8.49 -0.50
N GLY A 88 7.15 7.53 0.23
CA GLY A 88 5.90 7.64 0.99
C GLY A 88 6.00 8.43 2.31
N ASN A 89 6.55 9.64 2.26
CA ASN A 89 6.93 10.42 3.45
C ASN A 89 5.79 10.72 4.45
N GLY A 90 4.53 10.66 4.02
CA GLY A 90 3.37 10.91 4.88
C GLY A 90 3.21 9.83 5.95
N HIS A 91 3.02 8.59 5.52
CA HIS A 91 2.85 7.46 6.46
C HIS A 91 4.16 7.13 7.20
N GLU A 92 5.32 7.39 6.59
CA GLU A 92 6.62 7.30 7.28
C GLU A 92 6.71 8.23 8.49
N ARG A 93 6.23 9.47 8.37
CA ARG A 93 6.19 10.41 9.49
C ARG A 93 5.20 9.95 10.56
N ASP A 94 4.02 9.49 10.13
CA ASP A 94 2.95 9.11 11.04
C ASP A 94 3.28 7.87 11.88
N PHE A 95 4.02 6.92 11.31
CA PHE A 95 4.40 5.68 11.99
C PHE A 95 5.86 5.66 12.48
N MET A 96 6.52 6.82 12.52
CA MET A 96 7.87 6.95 13.05
C MET A 96 7.95 6.39 14.48
N GLY A 97 8.74 5.33 14.67
CA GLY A 97 8.95 4.69 15.96
C GLY A 97 7.86 3.69 16.40
N ASP A 98 6.74 3.58 15.68
CA ASP A 98 5.69 2.60 16.00
C ASP A 98 6.12 1.19 15.55
N GLN A 99 6.48 0.34 16.53
CA GLN A 99 6.95 -1.03 16.25
C GLN A 99 5.87 -1.96 15.71
N ARG A 100 4.59 -1.56 15.72
CA ARG A 100 3.49 -2.33 15.13
C ARG A 100 3.47 -2.24 13.60
N VAL A 101 4.07 -1.18 13.03
CA VAL A 101 4.08 -0.93 11.59
C VAL A 101 5.47 -1.15 11.02
N TYR A 102 5.56 -1.95 9.97
CA TYR A 102 6.78 -2.13 9.18
C TYR A 102 6.62 -1.42 7.85
N ILE A 103 7.60 -0.59 7.48
CA ILE A 103 7.58 0.13 6.21
C ILE A 103 8.68 -0.41 5.31
N MET A 104 8.26 -0.96 4.18
CA MET A 104 9.09 -1.19 3.01
C MET A 104 8.72 -0.15 1.95
N ASP A 105 9.73 0.57 1.46
CA ASP A 105 9.53 1.59 0.43
C ASP A 105 10.59 1.39 -0.67
N VAL A 106 10.13 1.32 -1.92
CA VAL A 106 10.91 1.07 -3.13
C VAL A 106 10.68 2.22 -4.13
N TYR A 107 11.56 3.21 -4.11
CA TYR A 107 11.34 4.49 -4.79
C TYR A 107 12.60 4.98 -5.51
N ASN A 108 12.41 5.89 -6.45
CA ASN A 108 13.50 6.63 -7.10
C ASN A 108 14.06 7.67 -6.12
N ARG A 109 15.32 7.50 -5.70
CA ARG A 109 15.91 8.36 -4.66
C ARG A 109 16.18 9.80 -5.08
N HIS A 110 16.06 10.10 -6.37
CA HIS A 110 16.40 11.40 -6.96
C HIS A 110 15.21 12.35 -7.12
N ILE A 111 13.99 11.88 -6.84
CA ILE A 111 12.75 12.66 -7.01
C ILE A 111 12.14 13.09 -5.67
N TYR A 112 11.05 13.86 -5.75
CA TYR A 112 10.30 14.32 -4.58
C TYR A 112 10.01 13.15 -3.62
N PRO A 113 10.06 13.33 -2.29
CA PRO A 113 10.20 14.57 -1.53
C PRO A 113 11.61 14.87 -0.99
N GLY A 114 12.54 13.91 -1.03
CA GLY A 114 13.86 14.06 -0.40
C GLY A 114 13.81 14.19 1.14
N ASP A 115 12.77 13.63 1.78
CA ASP A 115 12.50 13.81 3.20
C ASP A 115 13.37 12.88 4.08
N ARG A 116 14.57 13.34 4.41
CA ARG A 116 15.56 12.56 5.19
C ARG A 116 15.10 12.18 6.59
N PHE A 117 14.20 12.96 7.20
CA PHE A 117 13.67 12.65 8.52
C PHE A 117 12.70 11.48 8.41
N ALA A 118 11.72 11.57 7.52
CA ALA A 118 10.73 10.51 7.29
C ALA A 118 11.41 9.17 6.90
N LYS A 119 12.49 9.24 6.09
CA LYS A 119 13.32 8.08 5.70
C LYS A 119 13.83 7.24 6.87
N GLN A 120 13.86 7.75 8.10
CA GLN A 120 14.30 6.99 9.28
C GLN A 120 13.27 5.94 9.72
N ALA A 121 11.99 6.11 9.37
CA ALA A 121 10.94 5.14 9.66
C ALA A 121 10.98 3.90 8.74
N ILE A 122 11.58 4.05 7.55
CA ILE A 122 11.66 2.97 6.56
C ILE A 122 12.60 1.88 7.06
N ARG A 123 12.01 0.75 7.50
CA ARG A 123 12.77 -0.43 7.96
C ARG A 123 13.41 -1.17 6.79
N ARG A 124 12.74 -1.22 5.64
CA ARG A 124 13.31 -1.73 4.39
C ARG A 124 13.30 -0.68 3.29
N LYS A 125 14.40 0.05 3.20
CA LYS A 125 14.60 1.10 2.19
C LYS A 125 15.28 0.51 0.96
N VAL A 126 14.62 0.60 -0.19
CA VAL A 126 15.18 0.19 -1.48
C VAL A 126 15.21 1.41 -2.39
N GLU A 127 16.38 2.02 -2.51
CA GLU A 127 16.56 3.18 -3.38
C GLU A 127 16.91 2.73 -4.81
N LEU A 128 16.14 3.21 -5.78
CA LEU A 128 16.32 2.94 -7.21
C LEU A 128 17.00 4.12 -7.91
N GLU A 129 17.71 3.79 -8.99
CA GLU A 129 18.31 4.78 -9.88
C GLU A 129 17.36 5.14 -11.02
N TRP A 130 17.62 6.29 -11.65
CA TRP A 130 16.95 6.70 -12.88
C TRP A 130 17.00 5.60 -13.93
N GLY A 131 15.87 5.38 -14.61
CA GLY A 131 15.79 4.42 -15.70
C GLY A 131 15.91 2.95 -15.28
N THR A 132 15.74 2.62 -14.00
CA THR A 132 15.64 1.21 -13.57
C THR A 132 14.56 0.49 -14.39
N GLU A 133 14.92 -0.66 -14.97
CA GLU A 133 14.06 -1.47 -15.85
C GLU A 133 13.46 -2.68 -15.11
N ASP A 134 12.58 -3.42 -15.80
CA ASP A 134 11.74 -4.49 -15.25
C ASP A 134 12.51 -5.53 -14.42
N ASP A 135 13.58 -6.12 -14.95
CA ASP A 135 14.25 -7.26 -14.31
C ASP A 135 14.91 -6.85 -12.98
N GLU A 136 15.61 -5.72 -12.97
CA GLU A 136 16.23 -5.18 -11.75
C GLU A 136 15.16 -4.80 -10.72
N TYR A 137 14.10 -4.14 -11.17
CA TYR A 137 13.00 -3.70 -10.31
C TYR A 137 12.29 -4.89 -9.66
N LEU A 138 11.85 -5.87 -10.45
CA LEU A 138 11.10 -7.02 -9.97
C LEU A 138 11.95 -7.89 -9.02
N ASP A 139 13.23 -8.11 -9.32
CA ASP A 139 14.14 -8.82 -8.42
C ASP A 139 14.31 -8.10 -7.08
N LYS A 140 14.50 -6.77 -7.11
CA LYS A 140 14.58 -5.96 -5.89
C LYS A 140 13.28 -6.02 -5.09
N VAL A 141 12.12 -5.88 -5.73
CA VAL A 141 10.82 -5.97 -5.05
C VAL A 141 10.65 -7.36 -4.42
N GLU A 142 10.88 -8.44 -5.16
CA GLU A 142 10.66 -9.80 -4.66
C GLU A 142 11.53 -10.13 -3.44
N ARG A 143 12.83 -9.86 -3.55
CA ARG A 143 13.79 -10.16 -2.47
C ARG A 143 13.46 -9.38 -1.21
N ASN A 144 13.14 -8.10 -1.35
CA ASN A 144 12.89 -7.24 -0.20
C ASN A 144 11.51 -7.49 0.42
N LEU A 145 10.49 -7.78 -0.39
CA LEU A 145 9.14 -8.12 0.09
C LEU A 145 9.17 -9.40 0.93
N LYS A 146 9.81 -10.46 0.43
CA LYS A 146 9.97 -11.71 1.19
C LYS A 146 10.65 -11.49 2.53
N ARG A 147 11.72 -10.68 2.55
CA ARG A 147 12.44 -10.37 3.80
C ARG A 147 11.63 -9.47 4.73
N ALA A 148 10.86 -8.52 4.21
CA ALA A 148 10.00 -7.65 5.01
C ALA A 148 8.95 -8.47 5.78
N LEU A 149 8.26 -9.38 5.08
CA LEU A 149 7.26 -10.27 5.70
C LEU A 149 7.88 -11.30 6.67
N GLN A 150 9.14 -11.68 6.48
CA GLN A 150 9.86 -12.54 7.42
C GLN A 150 10.30 -11.81 8.70
N GLU A 151 10.83 -10.59 8.56
CA GLU A 151 11.26 -9.78 9.71
C GLU A 151 10.09 -9.25 10.52
N HIS A 152 8.95 -9.04 9.87
CA HIS A 152 7.74 -8.54 10.50
C HIS A 152 6.51 -9.23 9.91
N PRO A 153 6.19 -10.44 10.38
CA PRO A 153 4.95 -11.13 10.00
C PRO A 153 3.75 -10.26 10.40
N PRO A 154 2.99 -9.70 9.44
CA PRO A 154 1.91 -8.78 9.75
C PRO A 154 0.55 -9.51 9.79
N ASP A 155 -0.41 -8.91 10.47
CA ASP A 155 -1.81 -9.36 10.44
C ASP A 155 -2.51 -8.85 9.16
N VAL A 156 -1.99 -7.76 8.57
CA VAL A 156 -2.47 -7.16 7.32
C VAL A 156 -1.33 -6.45 6.57
N MET A 157 -1.35 -6.52 5.24
CA MET A 157 -0.44 -5.77 4.38
C MET A 157 -1.21 -4.67 3.63
N VAL A 158 -0.71 -3.44 3.69
CA VAL A 158 -1.15 -2.33 2.82
C VAL A 158 -0.15 -2.19 1.69
N TYR A 159 -0.60 -2.40 0.47
CA TYR A 159 0.20 -2.35 -0.74
C TYR A 159 -0.15 -1.10 -1.55
N ASN A 160 0.78 -0.14 -1.60
CA ASN A 160 0.67 1.06 -2.41
C ASN A 160 1.26 0.82 -3.81
N ALA A 161 0.39 0.70 -4.80
CA ALA A 161 0.69 0.20 -6.14
C ALA A 161 0.81 1.31 -7.20
N GLY A 162 1.52 2.41 -6.87
CA GLY A 162 1.75 3.56 -7.76
C GLY A 162 2.23 3.16 -9.15
N THR A 163 1.65 3.72 -10.20
CA THR A 163 1.99 3.40 -11.60
C THR A 163 2.89 4.44 -12.26
N ASP A 164 3.35 5.43 -11.51
CA ASP A 164 4.31 6.44 -11.97
C ASP A 164 5.73 5.90 -12.15
N ILE A 165 5.99 4.64 -11.76
CA ILE A 165 7.18 3.88 -12.16
C ILE A 165 7.22 3.55 -13.68
N LEU A 166 6.10 3.74 -14.39
CA LEU A 166 5.94 3.41 -15.80
C LEU A 166 6.92 4.20 -16.68
N GLU A 167 7.52 3.53 -17.65
CA GLU A 167 8.32 4.17 -18.70
C GLU A 167 7.62 5.40 -19.30
N GLY A 168 8.36 6.51 -19.40
CA GLY A 168 7.84 7.78 -19.93
C GLY A 168 6.94 8.55 -18.96
N ASP A 169 6.77 8.12 -17.71
CA ASP A 169 6.11 8.95 -16.70
C ASP A 169 6.99 10.16 -16.39
N ARG A 170 6.37 11.34 -16.32
CA ARG A 170 7.10 12.61 -16.21
C ARG A 170 7.60 12.88 -14.80
N LEU A 171 7.07 12.17 -13.79
CA LEU A 171 7.36 12.40 -12.39
C LEU A 171 8.20 11.27 -11.78
N GLY A 172 7.93 10.00 -12.13
CA GLY A 172 8.60 8.86 -11.46
C GLY A 172 10.00 8.50 -11.95
N GLY A 173 10.34 8.74 -13.22
CA GLY A 173 11.74 8.62 -13.67
C GLY A 173 12.33 7.21 -13.77
N LEU A 174 11.50 6.18 -13.65
CA LEU A 174 11.89 4.79 -13.87
C LEU A 174 11.54 4.36 -15.30
N SER A 175 11.85 3.13 -15.67
CA SER A 175 11.63 2.60 -17.03
C SER A 175 10.97 1.23 -16.98
N ILE A 176 9.94 1.10 -16.13
CA ILE A 176 9.17 -0.14 -16.00
C ILE A 176 8.13 -0.21 -17.11
N SER A 177 8.06 -1.34 -17.80
CA SER A 177 7.10 -1.57 -18.88
C SER A 177 5.68 -1.76 -18.33
N PRO A 178 4.63 -1.62 -19.16
CA PRO A 178 3.26 -1.99 -18.77
C PRO A 178 3.16 -3.43 -18.23
N GLN A 179 3.88 -4.37 -18.85
CA GLN A 179 3.95 -5.76 -18.41
C GLN A 179 4.72 -5.90 -17.09
N GLY A 180 5.75 -5.07 -16.87
CA GLY A 180 6.47 -4.99 -15.60
C GLY A 180 5.55 -4.63 -14.44
N ILE A 181 4.61 -3.69 -14.64
CA ILE A 181 3.60 -3.33 -13.63
C ILE A 181 2.64 -4.49 -13.35
N VAL A 182 2.12 -5.16 -14.39
CA VAL A 182 1.25 -6.32 -14.21
C VAL A 182 1.97 -7.45 -13.45
N LYS A 183 3.24 -7.72 -13.81
CA LYS A 183 4.07 -8.71 -13.12
C LYS A 183 4.37 -8.33 -11.67
N ARG A 184 4.59 -7.04 -11.38
CA ARG A 184 4.79 -6.53 -10.02
C ARG A 184 3.58 -6.83 -9.15
N ASP A 185 2.40 -6.47 -9.61
CA ASP A 185 1.16 -6.66 -8.84
C ASP A 185 0.90 -8.16 -8.62
N GLU A 186 1.06 -8.99 -9.66
CA GLU A 186 1.00 -10.45 -9.55
C GLU A 186 1.98 -10.99 -8.49
N LEU A 187 3.23 -10.54 -8.54
CA LEU A 187 4.27 -10.94 -7.62
C LEU A 187 3.91 -10.63 -6.17
N VAL A 188 3.43 -9.41 -5.91
CA VAL A 188 3.03 -8.99 -4.56
C VAL A 188 1.88 -9.86 -4.04
N PHE A 189 0.84 -10.07 -4.85
CA PHE A 189 -0.31 -10.91 -4.47
C PHE A 189 0.07 -12.39 -4.27
N ARG A 190 0.96 -12.94 -5.11
CA ARG A 190 1.47 -14.31 -4.93
C ARG A 190 2.23 -14.47 -3.62
N VAL A 191 3.06 -13.49 -3.26
CA VAL A 191 3.81 -13.51 -2.00
C VAL A 191 2.86 -13.37 -0.81
N ALA A 192 1.93 -12.41 -0.85
CA ALA A 192 0.92 -12.22 0.20
C ALA A 192 0.10 -13.50 0.45
N ARG A 193 -0.42 -14.11 -0.63
CA ARG A 193 -1.18 -15.36 -0.56
C ARG A 193 -0.35 -16.52 0.00
N ARG A 194 0.92 -16.66 -0.40
CA ARG A 194 1.82 -17.70 0.13
C ARG A 194 2.08 -17.53 1.62
N CYS A 195 2.18 -16.29 2.08
CA CYS A 195 2.33 -15.94 3.49
C CYS A 195 1.00 -15.92 4.27
N GLN A 196 -0.13 -16.16 3.60
CA GLN A 196 -1.48 -16.08 4.17
C GLN A 196 -1.77 -14.72 4.83
N VAL A 197 -1.25 -13.64 4.24
CA VAL A 197 -1.41 -12.27 4.74
C VAL A 197 -2.54 -11.58 3.95
N PRO A 198 -3.60 -11.11 4.61
CA PRO A 198 -4.60 -10.23 4.01
C PRO A 198 -3.98 -9.00 3.36
N ILE A 199 -4.42 -8.65 2.14
CA ILE A 199 -3.83 -7.55 1.38
C ILE A 199 -4.86 -6.47 1.01
N LEU A 200 -4.59 -5.22 1.43
CA LEU A 200 -5.26 -4.03 0.93
C LEU A 200 -4.38 -3.38 -0.14
N MET A 201 -4.81 -3.39 -1.40
CA MET A 201 -4.16 -2.67 -2.49
C MET A 201 -4.79 -1.28 -2.68
N VAL A 202 -3.95 -0.26 -2.82
CA VAL A 202 -4.31 1.10 -3.23
C VAL A 202 -3.43 1.53 -4.40
N THR A 203 -3.88 2.44 -5.27
CA THR A 203 -3.22 2.67 -6.58
C THR A 203 -2.32 3.90 -6.67
N SER A 204 -2.43 4.89 -5.79
CA SER A 204 -1.53 6.06 -5.71
C SER A 204 -1.32 6.81 -7.05
N GLY A 205 -0.07 7.22 -7.33
CA GLY A 205 0.37 7.99 -8.47
C GLY A 205 0.30 7.23 -9.81
N GLY A 206 0.47 7.99 -10.88
CA GLY A 206 0.30 7.51 -12.25
C GLY A 206 -0.23 8.60 -13.14
N TYR A 207 0.64 9.16 -13.98
CA TYR A 207 0.35 10.46 -14.63
C TYR A 207 0.23 10.33 -16.15
N GLN A 208 0.09 9.10 -16.64
CA GLN A 208 -0.12 8.79 -18.05
C GLN A 208 -1.55 8.38 -18.34
N LYS A 209 -2.09 8.78 -19.50
CA LYS A 209 -3.45 8.38 -19.94
C LYS A 209 -3.64 6.86 -20.01
N ARG A 210 -2.56 6.11 -20.26
CA ARG A 210 -2.57 4.65 -20.35
C ARG A 210 -2.61 3.93 -18.99
N THR A 211 -2.33 4.63 -17.88
CA THR A 211 -2.33 4.07 -16.52
C THR A 211 -3.63 3.34 -16.19
N ALA A 212 -4.79 3.94 -16.47
CA ALA A 212 -6.08 3.32 -16.13
C ALA A 212 -6.28 1.96 -16.81
N ARG A 213 -5.79 1.81 -18.05
CA ARG A 213 -5.84 0.53 -18.77
C ARG A 213 -4.88 -0.48 -18.15
N ILE A 214 -3.68 -0.07 -17.77
CA ILE A 214 -2.68 -0.95 -17.15
C ILE A 214 -3.17 -1.46 -15.78
N ILE A 215 -3.80 -0.59 -14.97
CA ILE A 215 -4.43 -0.99 -13.72
C ILE A 215 -5.53 -2.01 -13.98
N ALA A 216 -6.38 -1.78 -14.98
CA ALA A 216 -7.42 -2.74 -15.35
C ALA A 216 -6.83 -4.08 -15.82
N ASP A 217 -5.83 -4.05 -16.70
CA ASP A 217 -5.13 -5.25 -17.19
C ASP A 217 -4.48 -6.03 -16.04
N SER A 218 -3.92 -5.32 -15.04
CA SER A 218 -3.37 -5.92 -13.82
C SER A 218 -4.44 -6.61 -12.97
N ILE A 219 -5.56 -5.93 -12.69
CA ILE A 219 -6.67 -6.50 -11.92
C ILE A 219 -7.26 -7.73 -12.63
N LEU A 220 -7.40 -7.67 -13.96
CA LEU A 220 -7.84 -8.82 -14.76
C LEU A 220 -6.84 -9.97 -14.67
N ASN A 221 -5.52 -9.71 -14.77
CA ASN A 221 -4.50 -10.74 -14.58
C ASN A 221 -4.58 -11.39 -13.19
N LEU A 222 -4.76 -10.60 -12.13
CA LEU A 222 -4.94 -11.14 -10.77
C LEU A 222 -6.18 -12.03 -10.66
N TYR A 223 -7.28 -11.65 -11.30
CA TYR A 223 -8.52 -12.42 -11.33
C TYR A 223 -8.36 -13.73 -12.11
N ASP A 224 -7.78 -13.67 -13.31
CA ASP A 224 -7.56 -14.82 -14.19
C ASP A 224 -6.62 -15.85 -13.56
N LEU A 225 -5.66 -15.40 -12.73
CA LEU A 225 -4.77 -16.26 -11.95
C LEU A 225 -5.39 -16.78 -10.65
N GLY A 226 -6.63 -16.39 -10.32
CA GLY A 226 -7.31 -16.76 -9.08
C GLY A 226 -6.59 -16.22 -7.83
N LEU A 227 -5.89 -15.09 -7.94
CA LEU A 227 -5.30 -14.37 -6.82
C LEU A 227 -6.33 -13.46 -6.14
N ILE A 228 -7.37 -13.06 -6.87
CA ILE A 228 -8.56 -12.36 -6.40
C ILE A 228 -9.82 -12.99 -7.04
N GLY A 229 -11.00 -12.76 -6.46
CA GLY A 229 -12.28 -13.29 -6.97
C GLY A 229 -13.02 -14.21 -5.98
N PRO A 230 -14.21 -14.71 -6.34
CA PRO A 230 -15.01 -15.59 -5.50
C PRO A 230 -14.45 -17.02 -5.51
N GLU A 231 -13.38 -17.24 -4.74
CA GLU A 231 -13.06 -18.45 -3.96
C GLU A 231 -11.64 -18.34 -3.37
N SER A 232 -11.57 -18.03 -2.07
CA SER A 232 -10.48 -18.44 -1.19
C SER A 232 -11.01 -18.67 0.23
N ALA A 233 -12.19 -19.26 0.35
CA ALA A 233 -12.69 -19.82 1.59
C ALA A 233 -11.94 -21.11 1.91
N SER A 234 -10.68 -20.98 2.34
CA SER A 234 -9.93 -22.05 3.00
C SER A 234 -8.97 -21.46 4.02
N ILE A 235 -9.51 -20.69 4.96
CA ILE A 235 -8.96 -20.60 6.32
C ILE A 235 -10.02 -21.26 7.19
N SER A 236 -9.95 -22.59 7.25
CA SER A 236 -10.78 -23.38 8.15
C SER A 236 -10.50 -22.95 9.57
N ALA A 237 -11.54 -22.47 10.25
CA ALA A 237 -11.61 -22.44 11.69
C ALA A 237 -11.30 -23.85 12.25
N GLN A 238 -10.17 -23.96 12.96
CA GLN A 238 -9.80 -25.03 13.87
C GLN A 238 -9.17 -24.29 15.06
N ASN A 239 -9.61 -24.33 16.31
CA ASN A 239 -10.52 -25.21 17.03
C ASN A 239 -11.25 -24.39 18.12
N SER A 240 -12.56 -24.58 18.27
CA SER A 240 -13.25 -24.31 19.53
C SER A 240 -14.01 -25.56 19.95
N ASP A 241 -13.28 -26.51 20.54
CA ASP A 241 -13.90 -27.57 21.32
C ASP A 241 -14.30 -26.97 22.68
N THR A 242 -15.55 -26.57 22.78
CA THR A 242 -16.22 -26.36 24.06
C THR A 242 -16.93 -27.66 24.43
N PRO A 243 -16.56 -28.37 25.51
CA PRO A 243 -17.38 -29.47 26.00
C PRO A 243 -18.63 -28.89 26.67
N LEU A 244 -19.80 -29.34 26.21
CA LEU A 244 -21.07 -29.15 26.89
C LEU A 244 -21.01 -29.81 28.28
N LEU A 245 -21.31 -29.01 29.30
CA LEU A 245 -21.65 -29.45 30.65
C LEU A 245 -22.89 -30.36 30.63
N LEU A 246 -22.74 -31.57 31.16
CA LEU A 246 -23.70 -32.27 32.03
C LEU A 246 -22.91 -33.02 33.10
#